data_AF-A0A1F6GLA5-F1
#
_entry.id   AF-A0A1F6GLA5-F1
#
_cell.length_a   1.000
_cell.length_b   1.000
_cell.length_c   1.000
_cell.angle_alpha   90.00
_cell.angle_beta   90.00
_cell.angle_gamma   90.00
#
_symmetry.space_group_name_H-M   'P 1'
#
loop_
_entity.id
_entity.type
_entity.pdbx_description
1 polymer ?
#
loop_
_entity_poly.entity_id
_entity_poly.type
_entity_poly.pdbx_seq_one_letter_code
_entity_poly.pdbx_strand_id
1 'polypeptide(L)'
;MLDLDFNLGVILVSASLKFFGYSLNIVLFVVGLSVLIWPVWGHLYAFKVANDFEDRFIAQFKPSLYLPLNQCETSTVSEESVCGELLSRDIQIPLINDISLEAVYSNGFALSFWVTPIAGQVGFNLNNIFWLGDTSDSFRPFASLWLNQIERNFHFSGADWGYFSLPNMVQPQKPLHITYVFSPPVGGEVYVNNYRLEEFAKSVPEHSGAAFKGSKLQLGIGRGFYPESSLLGTYSNVMIFHRALTEVEIRDLHQVPNFAASAFTLLPQNRHHRNLVLGAACILVALTGSMFLIRWIHPGFSFSVLFVQLKERDWIFLLLLLLGIILYFLIQFAKETV
;
A
#
# COMPACT_ATOMS: atom_id res chain seq x y z
N MET A 1 25.60 -48.46 -51.48
CA MET A 1 25.99 -47.05 -51.23
C MET A 1 24.82 -46.19 -50.74
N LEU A 2 23.56 -46.56 -51.01
CA LEU A 2 22.36 -45.86 -50.50
C LEU A 2 22.04 -46.08 -49.00
N ASP A 3 22.55 -47.15 -48.36
CA ASP A 3 22.27 -47.43 -46.93
C ASP A 3 23.10 -46.59 -45.93
N LEU A 4 24.21 -45.99 -46.38
CA LEU A 4 25.06 -45.19 -45.50
C LEU A 4 24.49 -43.78 -45.28
N ASP A 5 23.91 -43.19 -46.33
CA ASP A 5 23.33 -41.84 -46.29
C ASP A 5 22.03 -41.78 -45.48
N PHE A 6 21.23 -42.85 -45.50
CA PHE A 6 19.99 -42.93 -44.72
C PHE A 6 20.27 -43.02 -43.21
N ASN A 7 21.29 -43.77 -42.81
CA ASN A 7 21.68 -43.90 -41.41
C ASN A 7 22.29 -42.60 -40.85
N LEU A 8 23.05 -41.86 -41.65
CA LEU A 8 23.61 -40.57 -41.23
C LEU A 8 22.52 -39.51 -41.01
N GLY A 9 21.51 -39.47 -41.89
CA GLY A 9 20.35 -38.59 -41.77
C GLY A 9 19.52 -38.85 -40.51
N VAL A 10 19.27 -40.12 -40.18
CA VAL A 10 18.54 -40.51 -38.96
C VAL A 10 19.33 -40.16 -37.69
N ILE A 11 20.64 -40.33 -37.70
CA ILE A 11 21.52 -39.95 -36.57
C ILE A 11 21.54 -38.43 -36.38
N LEU A 12 21.65 -37.65 -37.45
CA LEU A 12 21.63 -36.19 -37.40
C LEU A 12 20.28 -35.65 -36.92
N VAL A 13 19.15 -36.19 -37.41
CA VAL A 13 17.81 -35.80 -36.96
C VAL A 13 17.59 -36.21 -35.48
N SER A 14 18.05 -37.39 -35.07
CA SER A 14 17.99 -37.85 -33.67
C SER A 14 18.84 -36.97 -32.73
N ALA A 15 20.05 -36.61 -33.16
CA ALA A 15 20.93 -35.71 -32.41
C ALA A 15 20.34 -34.30 -32.30
N SER A 16 19.74 -33.79 -33.39
CA SER A 16 19.05 -32.49 -33.44
C SER A 16 17.86 -32.46 -32.49
N LEU A 17 17.03 -33.51 -32.49
CA LEU A 17 15.87 -33.65 -31.60
C LEU A 17 16.27 -33.81 -30.13
N LYS A 18 17.38 -34.50 -29.84
CA LYS A 18 17.94 -34.58 -28.48
C LYS A 18 18.45 -33.22 -28.02
N PHE A 19 19.17 -32.48 -28.86
CA PHE A 19 19.68 -31.16 -28.55
C PHE A 19 18.54 -30.16 -28.29
N PHE A 20 17.50 -30.16 -29.14
CA PHE A 20 16.28 -29.37 -28.95
C PHE A 20 15.52 -29.73 -27.66
N GLY A 21 15.47 -31.01 -27.31
CA GLY A 21 14.83 -31.47 -26.08
C GLY A 21 15.56 -31.04 -24.81
N TYR A 22 16.90 -31.06 -24.80
CA TYR A 22 17.68 -30.55 -23.67
C TYR A 22 17.60 -29.03 -23.56
N SER A 23 17.65 -28.31 -24.69
CA SER A 23 17.51 -26.85 -24.69
C SER A 23 16.12 -26.42 -24.23
N LEU A 24 15.04 -27.11 -24.64
CA LEU A 24 13.69 -26.77 -24.21
C LEU A 24 13.49 -26.97 -22.70
N ASN A 25 14.01 -28.07 -22.12
CA ASN A 25 13.87 -28.31 -20.68
C ASN A 25 14.71 -27.33 -19.83
N ILE A 26 15.90 -26.96 -20.30
CA ILE A 26 16.71 -25.92 -19.63
C ILE A 26 15.98 -24.57 -19.71
N VAL A 27 15.41 -24.22 -20.86
CA VAL A 27 14.61 -23.00 -21.02
C VAL A 27 13.40 -23.01 -20.09
N LEU A 28 12.64 -24.11 -20.03
CA LEU A 28 11.49 -24.24 -19.13
C LEU A 28 11.88 -24.15 -17.65
N PHE A 29 13.01 -24.75 -17.26
CA PHE A 29 13.53 -24.65 -15.90
C PHE A 29 13.96 -23.22 -15.55
N VAL A 30 14.69 -22.54 -16.44
CA VAL A 30 15.11 -21.15 -16.24
C VAL A 30 13.90 -20.21 -16.21
N VAL A 31 12.90 -20.42 -17.06
CA VAL A 31 11.64 -19.66 -17.04
C VAL A 31 10.89 -19.92 -15.72
N GLY A 32 10.76 -21.17 -15.30
CA GLY A 32 10.12 -21.52 -14.02
C GLY A 32 10.82 -20.91 -12.81
N LEU A 33 12.16 -20.95 -12.79
CA LEU A 33 12.96 -20.30 -11.75
C LEU A 33 12.82 -18.77 -11.79
N SER A 34 12.77 -18.17 -12.97
CA SER A 34 12.57 -16.73 -13.14
C SER A 34 11.19 -16.30 -12.65
N VAL A 35 10.15 -17.11 -12.88
CA VAL A 35 8.80 -16.87 -12.35
C VAL A 35 8.74 -17.04 -10.82
N LEU A 36 9.57 -17.91 -10.23
CA LEU A 36 9.69 -18.04 -8.77
C LEU A 36 10.48 -16.89 -8.13
N ILE A 37 11.55 -16.44 -8.78
CA ILE A 37 12.43 -15.40 -8.26
C ILE A 37 11.80 -14.02 -8.45
N TRP A 38 11.03 -13.80 -9.52
CA TRP A 38 10.45 -12.49 -9.83
C TRP A 38 9.56 -11.90 -8.71
N PRO A 39 8.66 -12.65 -8.06
CA PRO A 39 7.87 -12.13 -6.93
C PRO A 39 8.74 -11.78 -5.72
N VAL A 40 9.76 -12.59 -5.42
CA VAL A 40 10.69 -12.35 -4.30
C VAL A 40 11.54 -11.12 -4.58
N TRP A 41 12.11 -11.02 -5.79
CA TRP A 41 12.89 -9.88 -6.22
C TRP A 41 12.03 -8.62 -6.32
N GLY A 42 10.82 -8.72 -6.86
CA GLY A 42 9.86 -7.61 -6.90
C GLY A 42 9.46 -7.12 -5.51
N HIS A 43 9.32 -8.03 -4.53
CA HIS A 43 9.06 -7.66 -3.14
C HIS A 43 10.28 -7.00 -2.47
N LEU A 44 11.48 -7.56 -2.63
CA LEU A 44 12.72 -7.00 -2.10
C LEU A 44 13.07 -5.65 -2.74
N TYR A 45 12.83 -5.53 -4.05
CA TYR A 45 13.01 -4.29 -4.80
C TYR A 45 11.99 -3.24 -4.34
N ALA A 46 10.71 -3.61 -4.21
CA ALA A 46 9.69 -2.70 -3.67
C ALA A 46 10.03 -2.25 -2.24
N PHE A 47 10.52 -3.16 -1.39
CA PHE A 47 10.92 -2.85 -0.01
C PHE A 47 12.15 -1.93 0.04
N LYS A 48 13.20 -2.24 -0.73
CA LYS A 48 14.41 -1.41 -0.79
C LYS A 48 14.11 -0.03 -1.37
N VAL A 49 13.35 0.02 -2.46
CA VAL A 49 12.92 1.28 -3.06
C VAL A 49 12.00 2.04 -2.10
N ALA A 50 11.15 1.38 -1.31
CA ALA A 50 10.33 2.04 -0.28
C ALA A 50 11.18 2.78 0.75
N ASN A 51 12.14 2.06 1.36
CA ASN A 51 12.98 2.64 2.41
C ASN A 51 13.89 3.74 1.85
N ASP A 52 14.54 3.50 0.71
CA ASP A 52 15.38 4.51 0.05
C ASP A 52 14.54 5.73 -0.41
N PHE A 53 13.25 5.54 -0.71
CA PHE A 53 12.35 6.61 -1.12
C PHE A 53 11.88 7.44 0.08
N GLU A 54 11.55 6.82 1.21
CA GLU A 54 11.17 7.51 2.44
C GLU A 54 12.29 8.44 2.94
N ASP A 55 13.53 7.94 3.00
CA ASP A 55 14.69 8.74 3.42
C ASP A 55 14.96 9.92 2.47
N ARG A 56 14.90 9.67 1.15
CA ARG A 56 15.04 10.73 0.14
C ARG A 56 13.92 11.75 0.24
N PHE A 57 12.72 11.31 0.56
CA PHE A 57 11.56 12.17 0.67
C PHE A 57 11.66 13.12 1.87
N ILE A 58 12.01 12.58 3.03
CA ILE A 58 12.28 13.40 4.23
C ILE A 58 13.41 14.39 3.94
N ALA A 59 14.48 13.93 3.27
CA ALA A 59 15.59 14.80 2.89
C ALA A 59 15.21 15.89 1.88
N GLN A 60 14.29 15.59 0.96
CA GLN A 60 13.81 16.52 -0.07
C GLN A 60 12.90 17.60 0.52
N PHE A 61 11.87 17.19 1.26
CA PHE A 61 10.82 18.11 1.74
C PHE A 61 11.18 18.79 3.06
N LYS A 62 12.07 18.17 3.86
CA LYS A 62 12.58 18.66 5.14
C LYS A 62 11.44 19.07 6.09
N PRO A 63 10.54 18.14 6.45
CA PRO A 63 9.50 18.44 7.43
C PRO A 63 10.14 18.83 8.77
N SER A 64 9.51 19.76 9.48
CA SER A 64 9.89 20.13 10.86
C SER A 64 9.67 18.96 11.81
N LEU A 65 8.64 18.15 11.56
CA LEU A 65 8.33 16.93 12.29
C LEU A 65 7.79 15.89 11.31
N TYR A 66 8.27 14.66 11.44
CA TYR A 66 7.79 13.50 10.69
C TYR A 66 7.42 12.38 11.65
N LEU A 67 6.20 11.87 11.53
CA LEU A 67 5.72 10.70 12.24
C LEU A 67 5.30 9.66 11.19
N PRO A 68 6.05 8.57 11.01
CA PRO A 68 5.75 7.59 9.96
C PRO A 68 4.40 6.90 10.21
N LEU A 69 4.06 6.59 11.46
CA LEU A 69 2.84 5.88 11.91
C LEU A 69 2.57 4.49 11.29
N ASN A 70 3.36 4.07 10.29
CA ASN A 70 3.22 2.82 9.53
C ASN A 70 3.80 1.59 10.21
N GLN A 71 4.71 1.79 11.17
CA GLN A 71 5.53 0.74 11.75
C GLN A 71 4.95 0.29 13.09
N CYS A 72 3.84 -0.45 13.03
CA CYS A 72 3.27 -1.12 14.21
C CYS A 72 3.77 -2.57 14.26
N GLU A 73 5.08 -2.78 14.50
CA GLU A 73 5.55 -4.13 14.77
C GLU A 73 5.17 -4.56 16.18
N THR A 74 4.44 -5.66 16.28
CA THR A 74 3.81 -6.22 17.49
C THR A 74 4.79 -6.73 18.55
N SER A 75 6.10 -6.54 18.42
CA SER A 75 7.09 -7.20 19.30
C SER A 75 8.22 -6.35 19.85
N THR A 76 8.40 -5.10 19.40
CA THR A 76 9.41 -4.19 19.96
C THR A 76 8.87 -2.77 20.02
N VAL A 77 7.83 -2.56 20.82
CA VAL A 77 7.31 -1.22 21.12
C VAL A 77 8.30 -0.56 22.09
N SER A 78 9.17 0.31 21.57
CA SER A 78 9.71 1.40 22.39
C SER A 78 8.52 2.24 22.85
N GLU A 79 8.52 2.74 24.09
CA GLU A 79 7.42 3.54 24.67
C GLU A 79 7.02 4.79 23.83
N GLU A 80 7.79 5.14 22.81
CA GLU A 80 7.57 6.28 21.91
C GLU A 80 6.98 5.92 20.52
N SER A 81 6.80 4.64 20.17
CA SER A 81 6.27 4.27 18.84
C SER A 81 4.74 4.40 18.80
N VAL A 82 4.24 5.47 18.17
CA VAL A 82 2.81 5.71 17.96
C VAL A 82 2.33 4.92 16.75
N CYS A 83 1.38 4.01 16.96
CA CYS A 83 0.72 3.31 15.87
C CYS A 83 -0.36 4.19 15.21
N GLY A 84 -0.39 4.25 13.88
CA GLY A 84 -1.39 4.99 13.11
C GLY A 84 -2.77 4.35 13.04
N GLU A 85 -2.97 3.17 13.61
CA GLU A 85 -4.26 2.48 13.59
C GLU A 85 -5.18 2.96 14.73
N LEU A 86 -6.16 3.79 14.35
CA LEU A 86 -7.22 4.26 15.25
C LEU A 86 -8.46 3.38 15.05
N LEU A 87 -8.51 2.24 15.75
CA LEU A 87 -9.62 1.28 15.67
C LEU A 87 -10.72 1.53 16.73
N SER A 88 -10.38 2.24 17.80
CA SER A 88 -11.28 2.68 18.88
C SER A 88 -11.02 4.16 19.17
N ARG A 89 -11.98 4.85 19.79
CA ARG A 89 -11.83 6.23 20.27
C ARG A 89 -10.85 6.34 21.45
N ASP A 90 -10.57 5.23 22.12
CA ASP A 90 -9.63 5.16 23.24
C ASP A 90 -8.16 5.16 22.78
N ILE A 91 -7.91 4.75 21.53
CA ILE A 91 -6.60 4.79 20.90
C ILE A 91 -6.49 6.12 20.18
N GLN A 92 -5.43 6.89 20.44
CA GLN A 92 -5.26 8.21 19.86
C GLN A 92 -3.79 8.45 19.49
N ILE A 93 -3.60 9.13 18.35
CA ILE A 93 -2.30 9.73 18.03
C ILE A 93 -2.05 10.84 19.06
N PRO A 94 -0.88 10.88 19.71
CA PRO A 94 -0.57 11.92 20.69
C PRO A 94 -0.77 13.32 20.11
N LEU A 95 -1.27 14.21 20.96
CA LEU A 95 -1.42 15.61 20.60
C LEU A 95 -0.06 16.23 20.37
N ILE A 96 0.06 16.95 19.26
CA ILE A 96 1.25 17.73 18.95
C ILE A 96 1.01 19.11 19.55
N ASN A 97 1.60 19.29 20.72
CA ASN A 97 1.51 20.52 21.48
C ASN A 97 2.61 21.50 21.04
N ASP A 98 2.44 22.78 21.39
CA ASP A 98 3.45 23.83 21.22
C ASP A 98 3.70 24.32 19.78
N ILE A 99 2.69 24.29 18.91
CA ILE A 99 2.76 25.02 17.63
C ILE A 99 2.57 26.52 17.93
N SER A 100 3.63 27.32 17.76
CA SER A 100 3.58 28.77 18.02
C SER A 100 2.69 29.49 17.00
N LEU A 101 1.65 30.17 17.47
CA LEU A 101 0.76 30.92 16.58
C LEU A 101 1.49 32.08 15.87
N GLU A 102 2.41 32.74 16.55
CA GLU A 102 3.26 33.79 15.97
C GLU A 102 4.11 33.24 14.83
N ALA A 103 4.67 32.04 14.99
CA ALA A 103 5.44 31.37 13.92
C ALA A 103 4.54 31.02 12.72
N VAL A 104 3.30 30.57 12.97
CA VAL A 104 2.31 30.28 11.91
C VAL A 104 1.96 31.54 11.13
N TYR A 105 1.71 32.68 11.79
CA TYR A 105 1.40 33.94 11.11
C TYR A 105 2.59 34.60 10.41
N SER A 106 3.83 34.32 10.84
CA SER A 106 5.03 34.89 10.23
C SER A 106 5.54 34.06 9.05
N ASN A 107 5.59 32.73 9.20
CA ASN A 107 6.24 31.84 8.24
C ASN A 107 5.24 30.99 7.42
N GLY A 108 3.99 30.90 7.87
CA GLY A 108 3.02 29.92 7.40
C GLY A 108 3.18 28.56 8.10
N PHE A 109 2.31 27.64 7.74
CA PHE A 109 2.23 26.30 8.32
C PHE A 109 1.70 25.32 7.29
N ALA A 110 2.16 24.08 7.33
CA ALA A 110 1.50 23.01 6.58
C ALA A 110 1.51 21.69 7.33
N LEU A 111 0.48 20.89 7.05
CA LEU A 111 0.28 19.55 7.58
C LEU A 111 -0.05 18.64 6.39
N SER A 112 0.64 17.52 6.25
CA SER A 112 0.37 16.52 5.21
C SER A 112 0.35 15.13 5.81
N PHE A 113 -0.64 14.30 5.46
CA PHE A 113 -0.70 12.91 5.90
C PHE A 113 -1.65 12.10 5.03
N TRP A 114 -1.55 10.77 5.16
CA TRP A 114 -2.47 9.83 4.54
C TRP A 114 -3.41 9.23 5.59
N VAL A 115 -4.68 9.06 5.23
CA VAL A 115 -5.67 8.37 6.05
C VAL A 115 -6.48 7.39 5.21
N THR A 116 -6.67 6.17 5.70
CA THR A 116 -7.64 5.20 5.16
C THR A 116 -8.77 5.04 6.17
N PRO A 117 -9.94 5.66 5.94
CA PRO A 117 -11.01 5.62 6.93
C PRO A 117 -11.67 4.24 7.02
N ILE A 118 -12.16 3.89 8.22
CA ILE A 118 -13.03 2.72 8.40
C ILE A 118 -14.44 3.09 7.95
N ALA A 119 -15.10 2.22 7.19
CA ALA A 119 -16.48 2.45 6.75
C ALA A 119 -17.50 2.26 7.88
N GLY A 120 -18.59 3.03 7.81
CA GLY A 120 -19.77 2.79 8.64
C GLY A 120 -19.56 3.14 10.12
N GLN A 121 -18.76 4.16 10.42
CA GLN A 121 -18.56 4.61 11.80
C GLN A 121 -19.89 5.14 12.35
N VAL A 122 -20.35 4.52 13.45
CA VAL A 122 -21.62 4.86 14.10
C VAL A 122 -21.37 5.97 15.13
N GLY A 123 -22.21 7.02 15.12
CA GLY A 123 -22.20 8.07 16.15
C GLY A 123 -22.51 9.46 15.62
N PHE A 124 -21.53 10.08 14.96
CA PHE A 124 -21.66 11.44 14.43
C PHE A 124 -21.60 11.44 12.90
N ASN A 125 -22.44 12.26 12.28
CA ASN A 125 -22.40 12.46 10.84
C ASN A 125 -21.08 13.10 10.39
N LEU A 126 -20.38 13.81 11.27
CA LEU A 126 -19.10 14.47 11.00
C LEU A 126 -18.01 13.94 11.93
N ASN A 127 -17.01 13.30 11.32
CA ASN A 127 -15.86 12.75 12.04
C ASN A 127 -14.63 13.61 11.74
N ASN A 128 -13.98 14.13 12.79
CA ASN A 128 -12.77 14.95 12.64
C ASN A 128 -11.61 14.13 12.06
N ILE A 129 -11.06 14.60 10.95
CA ILE A 129 -9.81 14.12 10.37
C ILE A 129 -8.63 14.78 11.08
N PHE A 130 -8.67 16.10 11.23
CA PHE A 130 -7.73 16.83 12.05
C PHE A 130 -8.39 18.06 12.67
N TRP A 131 -7.84 18.52 13.77
CA TRP A 131 -8.21 19.74 14.45
C TRP A 131 -6.95 20.48 14.89
N LEU A 132 -6.87 21.77 14.57
CA LEU A 132 -5.78 22.66 14.92
C LEU A 132 -6.36 23.89 15.61
N GLY A 133 -5.96 24.18 16.84
CA GLY A 133 -6.52 25.29 17.62
C GLY A 133 -5.98 25.34 19.05
N ASP A 134 -6.56 26.21 19.87
CA ASP A 134 -6.29 26.29 21.32
C ASP A 134 -7.38 25.51 22.06
N THR A 135 -7.02 24.49 22.83
CA THR A 135 -8.02 23.66 23.53
C THR A 135 -8.78 24.42 24.63
N SER A 136 -8.29 25.59 25.06
CA SER A 136 -9.05 26.47 25.96
C SER A 136 -10.27 27.11 25.27
N ASP A 137 -10.28 27.16 23.94
CA ASP A 137 -11.38 27.64 23.09
C ASP A 137 -11.67 26.63 21.97
N SER A 138 -12.00 25.40 22.37
CA SER A 138 -12.20 24.27 21.46
C SER A 138 -13.28 24.48 20.40
N PHE A 139 -14.20 25.44 20.62
CA PHE A 139 -15.32 25.79 19.75
C PHE A 139 -14.90 26.54 18.49
N ARG A 140 -13.74 27.21 18.52
CA ARG A 140 -13.23 28.02 17.42
C ARG A 140 -11.87 27.51 17.00
N PRO A 141 -11.78 26.39 16.26
CA PRO A 141 -10.50 25.92 15.76
C PRO A 141 -9.83 26.99 14.88
N PHE A 142 -8.49 27.03 14.89
CA PHE A 142 -7.76 27.72 13.85
C PHE A 142 -8.02 27.09 12.47
N ALA A 143 -8.02 25.75 12.42
CA ALA A 143 -8.43 24.97 11.26
C ALA A 143 -8.95 23.58 11.70
N SER A 144 -10.01 23.10 11.07
CA SER A 144 -10.55 21.76 11.34
C SER A 144 -11.14 21.18 10.06
N LEU A 145 -10.88 19.90 9.82
CA LEU A 145 -11.41 19.18 8.67
C LEU A 145 -12.19 17.96 9.16
N TRP A 146 -13.42 17.82 8.68
CA TRP A 146 -14.29 16.69 8.98
C TRP A 146 -14.68 15.93 7.74
N LEU A 147 -14.88 14.62 7.89
CA LEU A 147 -15.50 13.76 6.90
C LEU A 147 -16.94 13.44 7.29
N ASN A 148 -17.87 13.73 6.38
CA ASN A 148 -19.20 13.15 6.42
C ASN A 148 -19.22 11.84 5.66
N GLN A 149 -19.26 10.71 6.37
CA GLN A 149 -19.26 9.39 5.71
C GLN A 149 -20.59 9.06 5.01
N ILE A 150 -21.69 9.70 5.44
CA ILE A 150 -23.03 9.48 4.91
C ILE A 150 -23.20 10.26 3.59
N GLU A 151 -22.96 11.57 3.63
CA GLU A 151 -23.06 12.43 2.44
C GLU A 151 -21.82 12.38 1.55
N ARG A 152 -20.75 11.73 2.02
CA ARG A 152 -19.46 11.59 1.33
C ARG A 152 -18.88 12.94 0.91
N ASN A 153 -19.01 13.94 1.78
CA ASN A 153 -18.43 15.28 1.63
C ASN A 153 -17.50 15.60 2.79
N PHE A 154 -16.80 16.71 2.66
CA PHE A 154 -16.01 17.30 3.72
C PHE A 154 -16.70 18.54 4.25
N HIS A 155 -16.50 18.78 5.54
CA HIS A 155 -16.67 20.09 6.14
C HIS A 155 -15.29 20.62 6.50
N PHE A 156 -15.03 21.89 6.22
CA PHE A 156 -13.85 22.59 6.71
C PHE A 156 -14.30 23.80 7.52
N SER A 157 -13.63 24.08 8.64
CA SER A 157 -13.81 25.32 9.40
C SER A 157 -12.48 25.94 9.79
N GLY A 158 -12.47 27.26 9.86
CA GLY A 158 -11.55 28.03 10.68
C GLY A 158 -12.28 28.72 11.83
N ALA A 159 -11.62 29.71 12.45
CA ALA A 159 -12.09 30.33 13.67
C ALA A 159 -13.44 31.05 13.51
N ASP A 160 -13.65 31.69 12.36
CA ASP A 160 -14.83 32.52 12.08
C ASP A 160 -15.41 32.26 10.68
N TRP A 161 -15.08 31.12 10.08
CA TRP A 161 -15.55 30.75 8.74
C TRP A 161 -15.57 29.23 8.55
N GLY A 162 -16.33 28.75 7.57
CA GLY A 162 -16.35 27.35 7.22
C GLY A 162 -17.22 27.06 6.01
N TYR A 163 -17.05 25.90 5.41
CA TYR A 163 -17.82 25.50 4.24
C TYR A 163 -17.95 23.97 4.15
N PHE A 164 -18.89 23.54 3.32
CA PHE A 164 -19.06 22.14 2.94
C PHE A 164 -18.66 21.95 1.48
N SER A 165 -17.96 20.86 1.20
CA SER A 165 -17.73 20.43 -0.16
C SER A 165 -19.00 19.86 -0.79
N LEU A 166 -18.98 19.66 -2.10
CA LEU A 166 -20.01 18.92 -2.82
C LEU A 166 -20.15 17.49 -2.26
N PRO A 167 -21.37 16.91 -2.28
CA PRO A 167 -21.62 15.53 -1.88
C PRO A 167 -20.93 14.53 -2.81
N ASN A 168 -20.70 13.30 -2.34
CA ASN A 168 -20.12 12.19 -3.12
C ASN A 168 -18.69 12.40 -3.65
N MET A 169 -17.90 13.27 -3.03
CA MET A 169 -16.49 13.50 -3.35
C MET A 169 -15.57 12.39 -2.83
N VAL A 170 -16.03 11.60 -1.84
CA VAL A 170 -15.19 10.65 -1.11
C VAL A 170 -15.72 9.22 -1.23
N GLN A 171 -14.81 8.28 -1.36
CA GLN A 171 -15.08 6.86 -1.15
C GLN A 171 -14.52 6.49 0.23
N PRO A 172 -15.35 6.24 1.26
CA PRO A 172 -14.90 6.15 2.66
C PRO A 172 -13.84 5.06 2.95
N GLN A 173 -13.65 4.09 2.06
CA GLN A 173 -12.68 3.01 2.22
C GLN A 173 -11.41 3.19 1.37
N LYS A 174 -11.32 4.29 0.62
CA LYS A 174 -10.12 4.60 -0.16
C LYS A 174 -9.19 5.47 0.65
N PRO A 175 -7.88 5.29 0.48
CA PRO A 175 -6.91 6.23 1.01
C PRO A 175 -7.17 7.66 0.54
N LEU A 176 -7.01 8.60 1.47
CA LEU A 176 -7.07 10.03 1.24
C LEU A 176 -5.73 10.64 1.63
N HIS A 177 -5.13 11.40 0.73
CA HIS A 177 -4.03 12.30 1.05
C HIS A 177 -4.59 13.65 1.45
N ILE A 178 -4.34 14.07 2.68
CA ILE A 178 -4.80 15.34 3.22
C ILE A 178 -3.59 16.25 3.34
N THR A 179 -3.68 17.44 2.74
CA THR A 179 -2.71 18.51 2.93
C THR A 179 -3.43 19.79 3.32
N TYR A 180 -3.14 20.32 4.50
CA TYR A 180 -3.55 21.65 4.92
C TYR A 180 -2.37 22.61 4.81
N VAL A 181 -2.59 23.79 4.25
CA VAL A 181 -1.59 24.85 4.14
C VAL A 181 -2.19 26.15 4.65
N PHE A 182 -1.45 26.83 5.52
CA PHE A 182 -1.72 28.20 5.91
C PHE A 182 -0.59 29.10 5.39
N SER A 183 -0.96 30.08 4.58
CA SER A 183 -0.06 31.12 4.08
C SER A 183 -0.58 32.48 4.55
N PRO A 184 0.20 33.31 5.26
CA PRO A 184 -0.28 34.59 5.80
C PRO A 184 -1.02 35.51 4.77
N PRO A 185 -0.57 35.65 3.51
CA PRO A 185 -1.29 36.47 2.53
C PRO A 185 -2.58 35.83 1.98
N VAL A 186 -2.73 34.51 2.07
CA VAL A 186 -3.84 33.78 1.41
C VAL A 186 -4.85 33.25 2.42
N GLY A 187 -4.40 32.81 3.59
CA GLY A 187 -5.22 32.11 4.58
C GLY A 187 -4.99 30.60 4.55
N GLY A 188 -6.00 29.86 5.00
CA GLY A 188 -5.97 28.40 5.12
C GLY A 188 -6.59 27.71 3.91
N GLU A 189 -5.86 26.78 3.32
CA GLU A 189 -6.25 25.99 2.16
C GLU A 189 -6.16 24.50 2.50
N VAL A 190 -7.10 23.70 1.99
CA VAL A 190 -7.09 22.24 2.13
C VAL A 190 -7.06 21.59 0.77
N TYR A 191 -6.17 20.62 0.62
CA TYR A 191 -6.07 19.76 -0.53
C TYR A 191 -6.40 18.33 -0.11
N VAL A 192 -7.28 17.68 -0.89
CA VAL A 192 -7.60 16.25 -0.73
C VAL A 192 -7.24 15.56 -2.02
N ASN A 193 -6.33 14.59 -1.97
CA ASN A 193 -5.79 13.90 -3.15
C ASN A 193 -5.29 14.88 -4.23
N ASN A 194 -4.57 15.92 -3.80
CA ASN A 194 -4.07 17.01 -4.66
C ASN A 194 -5.14 17.89 -5.33
N TYR A 195 -6.41 17.79 -4.91
CA TYR A 195 -7.46 18.71 -5.33
C TYR A 195 -7.75 19.73 -4.24
N ARG A 196 -7.75 21.02 -4.58
CA ARG A 196 -8.10 22.10 -3.66
C ARG A 196 -9.58 22.01 -3.31
N LEU A 197 -9.88 21.83 -2.02
CA LEU A 197 -11.23 21.53 -1.54
C LEU A 197 -12.23 22.67 -1.77
N GLU A 198 -11.75 23.92 -1.73
CA GLU A 198 -12.55 25.13 -1.94
C GLU A 198 -13.15 25.21 -3.35
N GLU A 199 -12.48 24.65 -4.36
CA GLU A 199 -13.01 24.58 -5.74
C GLU A 199 -14.28 23.73 -5.83
N PHE A 200 -14.51 22.89 -4.81
CA PHE A 200 -15.68 22.04 -4.66
C PHE A 200 -16.59 22.52 -3.52
N ALA A 201 -16.44 23.75 -3.04
CA ALA A 201 -17.33 24.33 -2.05
C ALA A 201 -18.67 24.72 -2.67
N LYS A 202 -19.77 24.56 -1.91
CA LYS A 202 -21.10 25.07 -2.33
C LYS A 202 -21.16 26.61 -2.40
N SER A 203 -20.26 27.28 -1.68
CA SER A 203 -20.14 28.74 -1.62
C SER A 203 -18.71 29.08 -1.20
N VAL A 204 -18.08 30.06 -1.87
CA VAL A 204 -16.76 30.57 -1.50
C VAL A 204 -16.90 31.37 -0.21
N PRO A 205 -16.20 31.01 0.89
CA PRO A 205 -16.23 31.81 2.10
C PRO A 205 -15.48 33.13 1.86
N GLU A 206 -16.09 34.26 2.22
CA GLU A 206 -15.30 35.48 2.45
C GLU A 206 -14.29 35.17 3.55
N HIS A 207 -13.00 35.21 3.21
CA HIS A 207 -11.94 34.98 4.18
C HIS A 207 -12.02 36.07 5.25
N SER A 208 -12.51 35.72 6.43
CA SER A 208 -12.52 36.65 7.55
C SER A 208 -11.09 36.74 8.09
N GLY A 209 -10.48 37.92 7.99
CA GLY A 209 -9.17 38.22 8.59
C GLY A 209 -9.18 38.27 10.12
N ALA A 210 -10.12 37.56 10.75
CA ALA A 210 -10.27 37.53 12.19
C ALA A 210 -9.10 36.75 12.79
N ALA A 211 -8.27 37.46 13.55
CA ALA A 211 -7.12 36.88 14.20
C ALA A 211 -7.57 35.94 15.32
N PHE A 212 -7.17 34.67 15.21
CA PHE A 212 -7.26 33.71 16.30
C PHE A 212 -6.58 34.26 17.56
N LYS A 213 -7.27 34.23 18.71
CA LYS A 213 -6.87 34.94 19.94
C LYS A 213 -5.91 34.18 20.87
N GLY A 214 -5.61 32.91 20.57
CA GLY A 214 -4.68 32.09 21.37
C GLY A 214 -3.22 32.51 21.14
N SER A 215 -2.29 31.93 21.91
CA SER A 215 -0.84 32.09 21.68
C SER A 215 -0.17 30.80 21.18
N LYS A 216 -0.81 29.67 21.43
CA LYS A 216 -0.33 28.33 21.06
C LYS A 216 -1.45 27.56 20.39
N LEU A 217 -1.07 26.75 19.42
CA LEU A 217 -1.94 25.80 18.73
C LEU A 217 -1.55 24.38 19.12
N GLN A 218 -2.55 23.53 19.16
CA GLN A 218 -2.44 22.09 19.38
C GLN A 218 -3.05 21.40 18.17
N LEU A 219 -2.36 20.39 17.66
CA LEU A 219 -2.82 19.58 16.55
C LEU A 219 -3.27 18.20 17.05
N GLY A 220 -4.53 17.88 16.79
CA GLY A 220 -5.09 16.54 16.88
C GLY A 220 -5.27 15.92 15.50
N ILE A 221 -4.81 14.68 15.31
CA ILE A 221 -4.99 13.89 14.08
C ILE A 221 -5.89 12.71 14.41
N GLY A 222 -6.94 12.52 13.60
CA GLY A 222 -8.04 11.61 13.91
C GLY A 222 -8.83 12.01 15.16
N ARG A 223 -8.71 13.27 15.59
CA ARG A 223 -9.31 13.80 16.82
C ARG A 223 -9.75 15.24 16.62
N GLY A 224 -10.93 15.56 17.15
CA GLY A 224 -11.35 16.94 17.38
C GLY A 224 -11.89 17.13 18.79
N PHE A 225 -11.96 18.39 19.20
CA PHE A 225 -12.26 18.78 20.58
C PHE A 225 -13.66 19.35 20.77
N TYR A 226 -14.26 19.94 19.73
CA TYR A 226 -15.66 20.36 19.78
C TYR A 226 -16.34 20.34 18.40
N PRO A 227 -17.41 19.53 18.21
CA PRO A 227 -17.78 18.41 19.09
C PRO A 227 -16.62 17.41 19.16
N GLU A 228 -16.49 16.71 20.29
CA GLU A 228 -15.51 15.64 20.43
C GLU A 228 -15.89 14.48 19.50
N SER A 229 -15.17 14.39 18.39
CA SER A 229 -15.34 13.33 17.39
C SER A 229 -13.99 12.93 16.82
N SER A 230 -13.93 11.72 16.28
CA SER A 230 -12.70 11.12 15.77
C SER A 230 -13.03 10.33 14.52
N LEU A 231 -12.25 10.52 13.46
CA LEU A 231 -12.28 9.64 12.31
C LEU A 231 -11.39 8.42 12.58
N LEU A 232 -12.02 7.25 12.75
CA LEU A 232 -11.31 5.98 12.88
C LEU A 232 -10.72 5.56 11.52
N GLY A 233 -9.55 4.93 11.53
CA GLY A 233 -8.81 4.65 10.31
C GLY A 233 -7.34 4.36 10.55
N THR A 234 -6.64 4.08 9.46
CA THR A 234 -5.18 3.94 9.45
C THR A 234 -4.57 5.25 8.95
N TYR A 235 -3.81 5.91 9.80
CA TYR A 235 -3.07 7.13 9.52
C TYR A 235 -1.61 6.80 9.23
N SER A 236 -1.00 7.55 8.32
CA SER A 236 0.35 7.28 7.84
C SER A 236 1.04 8.56 7.39
N ASN A 237 2.37 8.59 7.53
CA ASN A 237 3.26 9.63 7.01
C ASN A 237 2.84 11.05 7.41
N VAL A 238 2.61 11.30 8.69
CA VAL A 238 2.28 12.64 9.17
C VAL A 238 3.52 13.52 9.08
N MET A 239 3.40 14.63 8.36
CA MET A 239 4.44 15.62 8.16
C MET A 239 3.92 17.00 8.52
N ILE A 240 4.71 17.72 9.30
CA ILE A 240 4.44 19.10 9.67
C ILE A 240 5.57 19.99 9.18
N PHE A 241 5.21 21.13 8.64
CA PHE A 241 6.12 22.13 8.12
C PHE A 241 5.84 23.48 8.81
N HIS A 242 6.90 24.12 9.32
CA HIS A 242 6.83 25.50 9.83
C HIS A 242 7.00 26.53 8.69
N ARG A 243 6.34 26.26 7.57
CA ARG A 243 6.27 27.10 6.37
C ARG A 243 5.05 26.73 5.55
N ALA A 244 4.58 27.64 4.71
CA ALA A 244 3.65 27.29 3.66
C ALA A 244 4.34 26.43 2.58
N LEU A 245 3.63 25.41 2.08
CA LEU A 245 4.06 24.63 0.93
C LEU A 245 3.55 25.26 -0.36
N THR A 246 4.31 25.14 -1.43
CA THR A 246 3.88 25.53 -2.78
C THR A 246 3.00 24.45 -3.41
N GLU A 247 2.17 24.80 -4.40
CA GLU A 247 1.35 23.82 -5.13
C GLU A 247 2.17 22.69 -5.77
N VAL A 248 3.38 23.01 -6.25
CA VAL A 248 4.31 22.01 -6.81
C VAL A 248 4.72 21.02 -5.72
N GLU A 249 5.09 21.51 -4.54
CA GLU A 249 5.44 20.64 -3.42
C GLU A 249 4.25 19.79 -2.98
N ILE A 250 3.03 20.35 -2.90
CA ILE A 250 1.82 19.60 -2.54
C ILE A 250 1.55 18.47 -3.53
N ARG A 251 1.69 18.75 -4.83
CA ARG A 251 1.55 17.74 -5.88
C ARG A 251 2.61 16.65 -5.76
N ASP A 252 3.85 17.02 -5.52
CA ASP A 252 4.95 16.08 -5.36
C ASP A 252 4.78 15.24 -4.08
N LEU A 253 4.27 15.84 -2.99
CA LEU A 253 3.89 15.11 -1.76
C LEU A 253 2.77 14.10 -2.04
N HIS A 254 1.78 14.43 -2.88
CA HIS A 254 0.70 13.51 -3.23
C HIS A 254 1.17 12.34 -4.09
N GLN A 255 2.19 12.55 -4.92
CA GLN A 255 2.76 11.48 -5.75
C GLN A 255 3.52 10.45 -4.93
N VAL A 256 3.81 10.72 -3.65
CA VAL A 256 4.23 9.67 -2.73
C VAL A 256 3.15 8.61 -2.75
N PRO A 257 3.43 7.40 -3.25
CA PRO A 257 2.49 6.32 -3.10
C PRO A 257 2.15 6.26 -1.62
N ASN A 258 0.88 6.08 -1.27
CA ASN A 258 0.55 5.61 0.06
C ASN A 258 1.27 4.27 0.20
N PHE A 259 2.52 4.29 0.66
CA PHE A 259 3.45 3.18 0.48
C PHE A 259 2.96 2.01 1.34
N ALA A 260 2.32 2.33 2.47
CA ALA A 260 1.53 1.42 3.29
C ALA A 260 0.26 0.92 2.56
N ALA A 261 -0.54 1.72 1.86
CA ALA A 261 -1.62 1.16 1.05
C ALA A 261 -1.08 0.32 -0.11
N SER A 262 0.00 0.69 -0.80
CA SER A 262 0.58 -0.20 -1.81
C SER A 262 1.16 -1.48 -1.17
N ALA A 263 1.75 -1.41 0.02
CA ALA A 263 2.28 -2.58 0.71
C ALA A 263 1.14 -3.47 1.25
N PHE A 264 0.13 -2.89 1.91
CA PHE A 264 -0.98 -3.57 2.60
C PHE A 264 -2.21 -3.83 1.74
N THR A 265 -2.52 -3.00 0.74
CA THR A 265 -3.59 -3.26 -0.24
C THR A 265 -3.12 -4.26 -1.32
N LEU A 266 -1.80 -4.41 -1.52
CA LEU A 266 -1.21 -5.57 -2.20
C LEU A 266 -1.04 -6.79 -1.27
N LEU A 267 -1.40 -6.76 0.02
CA LEU A 267 -1.17 -7.93 0.88
C LEU A 267 -2.28 -8.98 0.80
N PRO A 268 -3.60 -8.71 0.92
CA PRO A 268 -4.60 -9.79 0.91
C PRO A 268 -4.88 -10.34 -0.49
N GLN A 269 -5.27 -9.48 -1.44
CA GLN A 269 -5.65 -9.92 -2.78
C GLN A 269 -4.44 -10.39 -3.59
N ASN A 270 -3.28 -9.77 -3.37
CA ASN A 270 -2.04 -10.21 -3.99
C ASN A 270 -1.38 -11.36 -3.21
N ARG A 271 -1.60 -11.60 -1.90
CA ARG A 271 -1.19 -12.89 -1.28
C ARG A 271 -1.89 -14.06 -1.96
N HIS A 272 -3.18 -13.96 -2.24
CA HIS A 272 -3.90 -15.04 -2.91
C HIS A 272 -3.35 -15.30 -4.33
N HIS A 273 -3.19 -14.26 -5.14
CA HIS A 273 -2.60 -14.39 -6.49
C HIS A 273 -1.13 -14.79 -6.46
N ARG A 274 -0.33 -14.23 -5.55
CA ARG A 274 1.09 -14.58 -5.35
C ARG A 274 1.24 -16.03 -4.95
N ASN A 275 0.41 -16.53 -4.03
CA ASN A 275 0.48 -17.90 -3.59
C ASN A 275 0.00 -18.88 -4.67
N LEU A 276 -1.00 -18.51 -5.48
CA LEU A 276 -1.38 -19.28 -6.67
C LEU A 276 -0.26 -19.32 -7.70
N VAL A 277 0.40 -18.19 -7.97
CA VAL A 277 1.53 -18.11 -8.92
C VAL A 277 2.75 -18.88 -8.39
N LEU A 278 3.09 -18.74 -7.11
CA LEU A 278 4.18 -19.48 -6.47
C LEU A 278 3.87 -20.99 -6.44
N GLY A 279 2.63 -21.38 -6.12
CA GLY A 279 2.20 -22.77 -6.14
C GLY A 279 2.28 -23.37 -7.55
N ALA A 280 1.77 -22.67 -8.56
CA ALA A 280 1.86 -23.07 -9.96
C ALA A 280 3.32 -23.19 -10.42
N ALA A 281 4.18 -22.23 -10.03
CA ALA A 281 5.59 -22.25 -10.39
C ALA A 281 6.37 -23.37 -9.68
N CYS A 282 6.10 -23.62 -8.39
CA CYS A 282 6.65 -24.76 -7.64
C CYS A 282 6.26 -26.10 -8.28
N ILE A 283 5.00 -26.26 -8.67
CA ILE A 283 4.53 -27.46 -9.39
C ILE A 283 5.26 -27.60 -10.72
N LEU A 284 5.38 -26.52 -11.50
CA LEU A 284 6.05 -26.55 -12.80
C LEU A 284 7.54 -26.92 -12.65
N VAL A 285 8.22 -26.37 -11.65
CA VAL A 285 9.63 -26.64 -11.35
C VAL A 285 9.83 -28.06 -10.81
N ALA A 286 8.93 -28.54 -9.97
CA ALA A 286 8.98 -29.93 -9.47
C ALA A 286 8.75 -30.94 -10.62
N LEU A 287 7.78 -30.69 -11.50
CA LEU A 287 7.51 -31.53 -12.67
C LEU A 287 8.70 -31.50 -13.65
N THR A 288 9.16 -30.33 -14.06
CA THR A 288 10.29 -30.22 -15.00
C THR A 288 11.60 -30.73 -14.40
N GLY A 289 11.87 -30.44 -13.13
CA GLY A 289 13.05 -30.92 -12.40
C GLY A 289 13.05 -32.45 -12.25
N SER A 290 11.91 -33.05 -11.89
CA SER A 290 11.80 -34.52 -11.82
C SER A 290 11.95 -35.19 -13.18
N MET A 291 11.37 -34.61 -14.25
CA MET A 291 11.60 -35.09 -15.62
C MET A 291 13.08 -35.04 -16.01
N PHE A 292 13.79 -33.98 -15.62
CA PHE A 292 15.21 -33.83 -15.88
C PHE A 292 16.04 -34.86 -15.10
N LEU A 293 15.70 -35.08 -13.82
CA LEU A 293 16.37 -36.04 -12.95
C LEU A 293 16.22 -37.48 -13.46
N ILE A 294 15.01 -37.87 -13.86
CA ILE A 294 14.74 -39.18 -14.46
C ILE A 294 15.56 -39.38 -15.73
N ARG A 295 15.62 -38.36 -16.60
CA ARG A 295 16.39 -38.42 -17.84
C ARG A 295 17.91 -38.41 -17.62
N TRP A 296 18.39 -37.78 -16.55
CA TRP A 296 19.81 -37.86 -16.15
C TRP A 296 20.15 -39.29 -15.72
N ILE A 297 19.38 -39.85 -14.79
CA ILE A 297 19.62 -41.20 -14.27
C ILE A 297 19.43 -42.26 -15.36
N HIS A 298 18.49 -42.04 -16.28
CA HIS A 298 18.18 -42.92 -17.40
C HIS A 298 18.26 -42.18 -18.74
N PRO A 299 19.44 -42.03 -19.35
CA PRO A 299 19.63 -41.27 -20.59
C PRO A 299 18.91 -41.83 -21.82
N GLY A 300 18.42 -43.07 -21.75
CA GLY A 300 17.54 -43.68 -22.76
C GLY A 300 16.03 -43.47 -22.51
N PHE A 301 15.66 -42.82 -21.41
CA PHE A 301 14.27 -42.62 -21.03
C PHE A 301 13.60 -41.64 -22.00
N SER A 302 12.55 -42.12 -22.68
CA SER A 302 11.69 -41.30 -23.52
C SER A 302 10.29 -41.29 -22.93
N PHE A 303 9.78 -40.11 -22.61
CA PHE A 303 8.41 -39.96 -22.13
C PHE A 303 7.41 -40.49 -23.15
N SER A 304 7.59 -40.24 -24.45
CA SER A 304 6.68 -40.79 -25.46
C SER A 304 6.66 -42.32 -25.47
N VAL A 305 7.80 -42.98 -25.19
CA VAL A 305 7.86 -44.44 -25.05
C VAL A 305 7.19 -44.90 -23.76
N LEU A 306 7.42 -44.20 -22.65
CA LEU A 306 6.72 -44.44 -21.38
C LEU A 306 5.19 -44.35 -21.58
N PHE A 307 4.70 -43.26 -22.17
CA PHE A 307 3.28 -43.03 -22.43
C PHE A 307 2.63 -44.11 -23.32
N VAL A 308 3.40 -44.68 -24.26
CA VAL A 308 2.94 -45.78 -25.12
C VAL A 308 3.03 -47.15 -24.44
N GLN A 309 3.96 -47.34 -23.49
CA GLN A 309 4.21 -48.62 -22.82
C GLN A 309 3.48 -48.77 -21.47
N LEU A 310 3.05 -47.67 -20.86
CA LEU A 310 2.27 -47.67 -19.62
C LEU A 310 0.94 -48.38 -19.85
N LYS A 311 0.68 -49.45 -19.10
CA LYS A 311 -0.64 -50.09 -19.08
C LYS A 311 -1.60 -49.18 -18.31
N GLU A 312 -2.91 -49.30 -18.55
CA GLU A 312 -3.94 -48.47 -17.87
C GLU A 312 -3.77 -48.40 -16.34
N ARG A 313 -3.28 -49.47 -15.71
CA ARG A 313 -2.99 -49.48 -14.26
C ARG A 313 -1.89 -48.52 -13.83
N ASP A 314 -0.85 -48.34 -14.65
CA ASP A 314 0.29 -47.50 -14.32
C ASP A 314 -0.07 -46.01 -14.47
N TRP A 315 -1.01 -45.70 -15.37
CA TRP A 315 -1.63 -44.39 -15.50
C TRP A 315 -2.42 -43.99 -14.27
N ILE A 316 -3.23 -44.91 -13.74
CA ILE A 316 -3.98 -44.68 -12.50
C ILE A 316 -3.02 -44.40 -11.34
N PHE A 317 -1.91 -45.15 -11.25
CA PHE A 317 -0.90 -44.94 -10.21
C PHE A 317 -0.20 -43.58 -10.33
N LEU A 318 0.24 -43.20 -11.54
CA LEU A 318 0.86 -41.90 -11.80
C LEU A 318 -0.09 -40.74 -11.51
N LEU A 319 -1.35 -40.87 -11.93
CA LEU A 319 -2.39 -39.87 -11.66
C LEU A 319 -2.63 -39.73 -10.14
N LEU A 320 -2.73 -40.84 -9.40
CA LEU A 320 -2.92 -40.84 -7.95
C LEU A 320 -1.71 -40.25 -7.22
N LEU A 321 -0.49 -40.52 -7.69
CA LEU A 321 0.72 -39.91 -7.12
C LEU A 321 0.73 -38.40 -7.33
N LEU A 322 0.41 -37.94 -8.55
CA LEU A 322 0.36 -36.52 -8.88
C LEU A 322 -0.76 -35.80 -8.10
N LEU A 323 -1.92 -36.43 -7.98
CA LEU A 323 -3.01 -35.99 -7.10
C LEU A 323 -2.57 -35.92 -5.64
N GLY A 324 -1.83 -36.91 -5.14
CA GLY A 324 -1.33 -36.93 -3.76
C GLY A 324 -0.34 -35.79 -3.48
N ILE A 325 0.56 -35.49 -4.43
CA ILE A 325 1.49 -34.35 -4.33
C ILE A 325 0.71 -33.03 -4.35
N ILE A 326 -0.23 -32.86 -5.28
CA ILE A 326 -1.10 -31.68 -5.33
C ILE A 326 -1.88 -31.53 -4.02
N LEU A 327 -2.48 -32.60 -3.52
CA LEU A 327 -3.27 -32.59 -2.28
C LEU A 327 -2.41 -32.25 -1.07
N TYR A 328 -1.18 -32.79 -1.00
CA TYR A 328 -0.22 -32.45 0.05
C TYR A 328 0.09 -30.95 0.05
N PHE A 329 0.40 -30.37 -1.11
CA PHE A 329 0.64 -28.93 -1.22
C PHE A 329 -0.61 -28.10 -0.87
N LEU A 330 -1.80 -28.53 -1.29
CA LEU A 330 -3.06 -27.89 -0.91
C LEU A 330 -3.35 -27.95 0.59
N ILE A 331 -3.00 -29.05 1.26
CA ILE A 331 -3.16 -29.21 2.72
C ILE A 331 -2.18 -28.31 3.47
N GLN A 332 -0.90 -28.28 3.06
CA GLN A 332 0.06 -27.36 3.65
C GLN A 332 -0.36 -25.90 3.43
N PHE A 333 -0.90 -25.61 2.24
CA PHE A 333 -1.46 -24.30 1.92
C PHE A 333 -2.65 -23.93 2.83
N ALA A 334 -3.58 -24.86 3.05
CA ALA A 334 -4.74 -24.63 3.92
C ALA A 334 -4.35 -24.36 5.39
N LYS A 335 -3.26 -24.99 5.86
CA LYS A 335 -2.73 -24.80 7.22
C LYS A 335 -2.09 -23.43 7.45
N GLU A 336 -1.61 -22.75 6.42
CA GLU A 336 -1.01 -21.41 6.54
C GLU A 336 -2.04 -20.28 6.40
N THR A 337 -3.24 -20.59 5.90
CA THR A 337 -4.33 -19.62 5.69
C THR A 337 -5.35 -19.52 6.82
N VAL A 338 -5.33 -20.46 7.76
CA VAL A 338 -6.10 -20.45 9.02
C VAL A 338 -5.17 -20.06 10.15
#